data_AF-A0A5Q8CN97-F1
#
_entry.id   AF-A0A5Q8CN97-F1
#
_cell.length_a   1.000
_cell.length_b   1.000
_cell.length_c   1.000
_cell.angle_alpha   90.00
_cell.angle_beta   90.00
_cell.angle_gamma   90.00
#
_symmetry.space_group_name_H-M   'P 1'
#
loop_
_entity.id
_entity.type
_entity.pdbx_description
1 polymer ?
#
loop_
_entity_poly.entity_id
_entity_poly.type
_entity_poly.pdbx_seq_one_letter_code
_entity_poly.pdbx_strand_id
1 'polypeptide(L)'
;MDRVFVEYYEEELTHIRALAAEFADMHPAVARNLSLDTVPCPDPYVERLLDGVAFLAARTRLKVDAERSRFSRAVLDVLYPDLVTPAPATAMAVLKPGQQVQSMIAGHTVARGTRLVSSLHPGLSTRSTFSTAQEITLWPIAITSVSYFQDRSALAAAGIGPVAGARGEAALRVALARTGKGKLSELSLDRLDLYFAGRTKAPLLFDAIFGACSAVGARAEGKTNPLSALPEPEMVGIRDDEALMPRTRPTFEGYRLLREYFMVPERFHYVRVAGLQPVVRRCEAGMEIIFLFRRPVPELADVAPADFELFVTPLINLFERECNVIEIDPRRTRQVLHADRTRARDFEIFRVTRVEDADAEGSEAEIPELFSLGQNRGSGWVYSTERRPRRATEDERRDGLTRTSYTGDDVFLSVSRPAGSPANRPLKRLDIMALCTNRDLPILDDTPTLTLETADPVEAVRLLGALRPPQPSIPASLPAGAEGESRADNLAWRLVAQLSLNFLSLAKEGRGVDPLHALLDLYADRGDPSLARNVHSITRIDSRPVIERLKIDGPMCFGRGTEVTLHVDQSVLAGQSTLLLSALLARLFARHAGINGFVRTRTRLLQKQEDVPWPMTPGNRYLI
;
A
#
# COMPACT_ATOMS: atom_id res chain seq x y z
N MET A 1 26.90 0.04 22.35
CA MET A 1 27.79 0.82 21.46
C MET A 1 27.60 0.25 20.07
N ASP A 2 27.49 1.08 19.03
CA ASP A 2 27.11 0.64 17.69
C ASP A 2 28.24 -0.22 17.07
N ARG A 3 27.95 -1.50 16.76
CA ARG A 3 28.94 -2.45 16.23
C ARG A 3 29.61 -1.94 14.96
N VAL A 4 28.87 -1.19 14.14
CA VAL A 4 29.37 -0.57 12.90
C VAL A 4 30.43 0.48 13.18
N PHE A 5 30.19 1.33 14.17
CA PHE A 5 31.16 2.37 14.49
C PHE A 5 32.49 1.77 14.98
N VAL A 6 32.44 0.63 15.66
CA VAL A 6 33.65 -0.10 16.09
C VAL A 6 34.42 -0.64 14.87
N GLU A 7 33.73 -1.20 13.87
CA GLU A 7 34.34 -1.68 12.63
C GLU A 7 35.05 -0.52 11.89
N TYR A 8 34.38 0.63 11.70
CA TYR A 8 34.99 1.82 11.09
C TYR A 8 36.18 2.34 11.92
N TYR A 9 36.08 2.30 13.25
CA TYR A 9 37.17 2.71 14.14
C TYR A 9 38.40 1.81 13.99
N GLU A 10 38.21 0.49 13.97
CA GLU A 10 39.29 -0.49 13.82
C GLU A 10 39.96 -0.38 12.44
N GLU A 11 39.19 -0.15 11.38
CA GLU A 11 39.71 0.12 10.04
C GLU A 11 40.55 1.39 9.99
N GLU A 12 40.02 2.52 10.51
CA GLU A 12 40.75 3.79 10.51
C GLU A 12 41.99 3.75 11.39
N LEU A 13 41.94 3.04 12.53
CA LEU A 13 43.09 2.85 13.39
C LEU A 13 44.19 2.04 12.68
N THR A 14 43.80 0.98 11.96
CA THR A 14 44.72 0.18 11.15
C THR A 14 45.32 1.03 10.03
N HIS A 15 44.51 1.84 9.36
CA HIS A 15 44.96 2.73 8.29
C HIS A 15 45.94 3.81 8.79
N ILE A 16 45.63 4.46 9.91
CA ILE A 16 46.51 5.47 10.53
C ILE A 16 47.84 4.85 10.95
N ARG A 17 47.83 3.63 11.51
CA ARG A 17 49.06 2.90 11.86
C ARG A 17 49.90 2.55 10.64
N ALA A 18 49.27 2.16 9.53
CA ALA A 18 49.97 1.92 8.27
C ALA A 18 50.61 3.21 7.72
N LEU A 19 49.88 4.33 7.71
CA LEU A 19 50.39 5.64 7.30
C LEU A 19 51.55 6.11 8.20
N ALA A 20 51.48 5.85 9.50
CA ALA A 20 52.56 6.17 10.43
C ALA A 20 53.83 5.37 10.11
N ALA A 21 53.70 4.08 9.78
CA ALA A 21 54.82 3.25 9.34
C ALA A 21 55.43 3.74 8.01
N GLU A 22 54.59 4.04 7.01
CA GLU A 22 55.06 4.61 5.73
C GLU A 22 55.77 5.96 5.93
N PHE A 23 55.24 6.81 6.83
CA PHE A 23 55.87 8.07 7.19
C PHE A 23 57.22 7.85 7.90
N ALA A 24 57.33 6.86 8.77
CA ALA A 24 58.57 6.52 9.46
C ALA A 24 59.66 6.03 8.50
N ASP A 25 59.29 5.24 7.50
CA ASP A 25 60.20 4.78 6.45
C ASP A 25 60.70 5.94 5.58
N MET A 26 59.81 6.87 5.21
CA MET A 26 60.18 8.04 4.38
C MET A 26 60.95 9.11 5.17
N HIS A 27 60.66 9.29 6.46
CA HIS A 27 61.21 10.36 7.30
C HIS A 27 61.71 9.87 8.68
N PRO A 28 62.75 9.02 8.75
CA PRO A 28 63.15 8.35 9.99
C PRO A 28 63.60 9.30 11.11
N ALA A 29 64.19 10.44 10.77
CA ALA A 29 64.64 11.43 11.75
C ALA A 29 63.46 12.14 12.44
N VAL A 30 62.40 12.45 11.70
CA VAL A 30 61.20 13.12 12.24
C VAL A 30 60.34 12.11 13.01
N ALA A 31 60.19 10.89 12.48
CA ALA A 31 59.42 9.85 13.13
C ALA A 31 59.98 9.44 14.51
N ARG A 32 61.31 9.38 14.66
CA ARG A 32 61.96 9.15 15.98
C ARG A 32 61.66 10.25 16.99
N ASN A 33 61.59 11.51 16.56
CA ASN A 33 61.24 12.63 17.45
C ASN A 33 59.78 12.57 17.93
N LEU A 34 58.92 11.87 17.18
CA LEU A 34 57.50 11.67 17.46
C LEU A 34 57.19 10.28 18.01
N SER A 35 58.20 9.43 18.22
CA SER A 35 58.06 8.03 18.66
C SER A 35 57.18 7.17 17.74
N LEU A 36 57.18 7.44 16.43
CA LEU A 36 56.41 6.70 15.42
C LEU A 36 57.23 5.60 14.71
N ASP A 37 58.41 5.27 15.22
CA ASP A 37 59.35 4.30 14.67
C ASP A 37 58.99 2.83 14.95
N THR A 38 58.08 2.58 15.89
CA THR A 38 57.51 1.26 16.16
C THR A 38 55.99 1.32 16.22
N VAL A 39 55.30 0.34 15.64
CA VAL A 39 53.84 0.20 15.68
C VAL A 39 53.47 -1.05 16.48
N PRO A 40 52.67 -0.97 17.56
CA PRO A 40 52.04 0.22 18.13
C PRO A 40 53.06 1.20 18.76
N CYS A 41 52.68 2.48 18.86
CA CYS A 41 53.55 3.54 19.39
C CYS A 41 53.88 3.25 20.86
N PRO A 42 55.17 3.35 21.26
CA PRO A 42 55.58 3.06 22.62
C PRO A 42 55.22 4.20 23.60
N ASP A 43 54.95 5.41 23.10
CA ASP A 43 54.42 6.51 23.90
C ASP A 43 52.88 6.40 24.03
N PRO A 44 52.34 6.18 25.24
CA PRO A 44 50.90 6.04 25.45
C PRO A 44 50.10 7.29 25.12
N TYR A 45 50.68 8.50 25.19
CA TYR A 45 49.98 9.74 24.86
C TYR A 45 49.84 9.93 23.35
N VAL A 46 50.88 9.58 22.60
CA VAL A 46 50.86 9.61 21.14
C VAL A 46 49.92 8.52 20.61
N GLU A 47 49.97 7.30 21.16
CA GLU A 47 49.04 6.24 20.78
C GLU A 47 47.58 6.64 21.05
N ARG A 48 47.29 7.23 22.22
CA ARG A 48 45.94 7.74 22.53
C ARG A 48 45.50 8.90 21.65
N LEU A 49 46.45 9.71 21.16
CA LEU A 49 46.15 10.75 20.17
C LEU A 49 45.78 10.11 18.83
N LEU A 50 46.52 9.09 18.38
CA LEU A 50 46.20 8.34 17.15
C LEU A 50 44.84 7.64 17.27
N ASP A 51 44.54 7.01 18.42
CA ASP A 51 43.21 6.48 18.73
C ASP A 51 42.13 7.58 18.64
N GLY A 52 42.38 8.75 19.22
CA GLY A 52 41.47 9.89 19.17
C GLY A 52 41.23 10.40 17.74
N VAL A 53 42.28 10.45 16.92
CA VAL A 53 42.20 10.83 15.50
C VAL A 53 41.44 9.77 14.71
N ALA A 54 41.71 8.48 14.93
CA ALA A 54 40.98 7.37 14.33
C ALA A 54 39.49 7.44 14.67
N PHE A 55 39.14 7.73 15.92
CA PHE A 55 37.75 7.91 16.35
C PHE A 55 37.03 9.04 15.62
N LEU A 56 37.69 10.19 15.43
CA LEU A 56 37.11 11.33 14.70
C LEU A 56 37.03 11.08 13.19
N ALA A 57 38.05 10.45 12.61
CA ALA A 57 38.10 10.06 11.20
C ALA A 57 37.00 9.04 10.88
N ALA A 58 36.89 7.97 11.68
CA ALA A 58 35.86 6.95 11.57
C ALA A 58 34.46 7.57 11.63
N ARG A 59 34.23 8.51 12.54
CA ARG A 59 32.94 9.21 12.64
C ARG A 59 32.63 10.08 11.42
N THR A 60 33.65 10.66 10.80
CA THR A 60 33.50 11.48 9.60
C THR A 60 33.22 10.61 8.40
N ARG A 61 34.01 9.55 8.19
CA ARG A 61 33.81 8.57 7.11
C ARG A 61 32.44 7.91 7.19
N LEU A 62 32.05 7.43 8.38
CA LEU A 62 30.71 6.89 8.62
C LEU A 62 29.60 7.88 8.23
N LYS A 63 29.77 9.17 8.53
CA LYS A 63 28.79 10.19 8.12
C LYS A 63 28.77 10.42 6.62
N VAL A 64 29.93 10.45 5.96
CA VAL A 64 30.04 10.65 4.50
C VAL A 64 29.40 9.49 3.76
N ASP A 65 29.68 8.25 4.17
CA ASP A 65 29.11 7.06 3.55
C ASP A 65 27.58 7.02 3.75
N ALA A 66 27.08 7.46 4.92
CA ALA A 66 25.65 7.58 5.17
C ALA A 66 24.93 8.59 4.25
N GLU A 67 25.62 9.57 3.66
CA GLU A 67 25.00 10.52 2.74
C GLU A 67 24.57 9.87 1.41
N ARG A 68 25.17 8.74 1.01
CA ARG A 68 24.75 8.01 -0.20
C ARG A 68 23.33 7.46 -0.07
N SER A 69 23.01 6.84 1.07
CA SER A 69 21.66 6.34 1.36
C SER A 69 20.65 7.47 1.54
N ARG A 70 21.08 8.61 2.09
CA ARG A 70 20.24 9.81 2.19
C ARG A 70 19.89 10.39 0.82
N PHE A 71 20.86 10.42 -0.09
CA PHE A 71 20.66 10.90 -1.45
C PHE A 71 19.64 10.03 -2.21
N SER A 72 19.80 8.70 -2.21
CA SER A 72 18.86 7.80 -2.89
C SER A 72 17.46 7.89 -2.31
N ARG A 73 17.33 8.01 -0.98
CA ARG A 73 16.05 8.28 -0.32
C ARG A 73 15.47 9.63 -0.74
N ALA A 74 16.25 10.70 -0.75
CA ALA A 74 15.77 12.03 -1.14
C ALA A 74 15.24 12.05 -2.58
N VAL A 75 15.90 11.32 -3.49
CA VAL A 75 15.39 11.10 -4.86
C VAL A 75 14.03 10.38 -4.83
N LEU A 76 13.88 9.34 -4.02
CA LEU A 76 12.59 8.65 -3.87
C LEU A 76 11.52 9.52 -3.21
N ASP A 77 11.86 10.33 -2.21
CA ASP A 77 10.92 11.27 -1.56
C ASP A 77 10.36 12.25 -2.59
N VAL A 78 11.18 12.72 -3.54
CA VAL A 78 10.72 13.59 -4.63
C VAL A 78 9.94 12.80 -5.70
N LEU A 79 10.44 11.64 -6.14
CA LEU A 79 9.87 10.91 -7.27
C LEU A 79 8.62 10.10 -6.90
N TYR A 80 8.69 9.31 -5.84
CA TYR A 80 7.62 8.44 -5.39
C TYR A 80 7.71 8.18 -3.87
N PRO A 81 7.28 9.17 -3.04
CA PRO A 81 7.55 9.16 -1.59
C PRO A 81 6.92 7.99 -0.86
N ASP A 82 5.80 7.46 -1.38
CA ASP A 82 5.10 6.31 -0.82
C ASP A 82 6.01 5.09 -0.62
N LEU A 83 7.04 4.93 -1.46
CA LEU A 83 7.99 3.83 -1.37
C LEU A 83 8.95 3.91 -0.17
N VAL A 84 9.09 5.06 0.47
CA VAL A 84 10.01 5.25 1.60
C VAL A 84 9.31 5.70 2.87
N THR A 85 8.02 6.06 2.79
CA THR A 85 7.15 6.30 3.97
C THR A 85 6.88 5.04 4.80
N PRO A 86 6.51 5.19 6.09
CA PRO A 86 6.00 4.08 6.88
C PRO A 86 4.69 3.52 6.27
N ALA A 87 4.39 2.26 6.55
CA ALA A 87 3.09 1.67 6.23
C ALA A 87 2.19 1.84 7.46
N PRO A 88 1.08 2.59 7.38
CA PRO A 88 0.18 2.76 8.53
C PRO A 88 -0.49 1.43 8.93
N ALA A 89 -1.01 1.38 10.15
CA ALA A 89 -1.83 0.25 10.58
C ALA A 89 -3.13 0.18 9.74
N THR A 90 -3.59 -1.03 9.44
CA THR A 90 -4.77 -1.24 8.56
C THR A 90 -5.65 -2.37 9.06
N ALA A 91 -6.93 -2.38 8.70
CA ALA A 91 -7.84 -3.50 8.94
C ALA A 91 -8.99 -3.53 7.95
N MET A 92 -9.78 -4.61 7.98
CA MET A 92 -11.07 -4.69 7.29
C MET A 92 -12.19 -4.61 8.33
N ALA A 93 -13.21 -3.80 8.07
CA ALA A 93 -14.31 -3.59 8.99
C ALA A 93 -15.67 -3.62 8.29
N VAL A 94 -16.66 -4.19 8.95
CA VAL A 94 -18.07 -4.18 8.55
C VAL A 94 -18.75 -2.98 9.21
N LEU A 95 -19.38 -2.13 8.40
CA LEU A 95 -20.24 -1.05 8.87
C LEU A 95 -21.67 -1.57 8.97
N LYS A 96 -22.15 -1.89 10.18
CA LYS A 96 -23.52 -2.39 10.36
C LYS A 96 -24.53 -1.26 10.14
N PRO A 97 -25.45 -1.35 9.16
CA PRO A 97 -26.46 -0.34 8.95
C PRO A 97 -27.37 -0.22 10.17
N GLY A 98 -27.59 1.02 10.65
CA GLY A 98 -28.53 1.28 11.74
C GLY A 98 -29.99 1.25 11.29
N GLN A 99 -30.91 1.34 12.25
CA GLN A 99 -32.36 1.27 11.98
C GLN A 99 -32.86 2.31 10.96
N GLN A 100 -32.24 3.49 10.89
CA GLN A 100 -32.63 4.54 9.95
C GLN A 100 -32.49 4.08 8.48
N VAL A 101 -31.44 3.31 8.17
CA VAL A 101 -31.17 2.78 6.82
C VAL A 101 -32.29 1.86 6.33
N GLN A 102 -33.01 1.22 7.26
CA GLN A 102 -34.12 0.31 6.94
C GLN A 102 -35.26 0.96 6.15
N SER A 103 -35.38 2.29 6.22
CA SER A 103 -36.38 3.09 5.51
C SER A 103 -35.83 3.85 4.29
N MET A 104 -34.51 3.84 4.07
CA MET A 104 -33.85 4.64 3.04
C MET A 104 -33.88 3.94 1.68
N ILE A 105 -34.76 4.43 0.80
CA ILE A 105 -34.98 3.86 -0.54
C ILE A 105 -33.77 4.04 -1.47
N ALA A 106 -33.05 5.16 -1.33
CA ALA A 106 -31.84 5.46 -2.10
C ALA A 106 -30.55 4.86 -1.51
N GLY A 107 -30.66 4.15 -0.38
CA GLY A 107 -29.50 3.76 0.42
C GLY A 107 -28.85 4.96 1.11
N HIS A 108 -27.82 4.69 1.93
CA HIS A 108 -27.01 5.74 2.57
C HIS A 108 -25.54 5.54 2.23
N THR A 109 -24.91 6.56 1.64
CA THR A 109 -23.50 6.48 1.28
C THR A 109 -22.61 7.00 2.40
N VAL A 110 -21.77 6.13 2.95
CA VAL A 110 -20.65 6.49 3.82
C VAL A 110 -19.47 6.87 2.94
N ALA A 111 -19.04 8.12 3.02
CA ALA A 111 -17.99 8.65 2.18
C ALA A 111 -16.63 7.99 2.48
N ARG A 112 -15.77 7.93 1.46
CA ARG A 112 -14.34 7.66 1.66
C ARG A 112 -13.73 8.75 2.54
N GLY A 113 -12.81 8.37 3.42
CA GLY A 113 -12.14 9.28 4.35
C GLY A 113 -12.94 9.57 5.61
N THR A 114 -14.10 8.93 5.79
CA THR A 114 -14.90 9.04 7.03
C THR A 114 -14.05 8.57 8.20
N ARG A 115 -13.99 9.40 9.26
CA ARG A 115 -13.12 9.17 10.42
C ARG A 115 -13.78 8.27 11.45
N LEU A 116 -13.00 7.34 11.98
CA LEU A 116 -13.36 6.47 13.10
C LEU A 116 -12.34 6.65 14.22
N VAL A 117 -12.83 6.69 15.46
CA VAL A 117 -11.98 6.84 16.64
C VAL A 117 -12.18 5.65 17.57
N SER A 118 -11.08 5.13 18.10
CA SER A 118 -11.10 4.04 19.08
C SER A 118 -11.62 4.48 20.44
N SER A 119 -12.11 3.53 21.22
CA SER A 119 -12.19 3.70 22.67
C SER A 119 -10.80 4.02 23.25
N LEU A 120 -10.78 4.70 24.40
CA LEU A 120 -9.54 4.97 25.11
C LEU A 120 -9.08 3.71 25.83
N HIS A 121 -7.90 3.20 25.49
CA HIS A 121 -7.31 2.04 26.15
C HIS A 121 -6.75 2.44 27.53
N PRO A 122 -6.92 1.62 28.60
CA PRO A 122 -6.34 1.90 29.91
C PRO A 122 -4.82 2.11 29.85
N GLY A 123 -4.34 3.19 30.45
CA GLY A 123 -2.91 3.54 30.44
C GLY A 123 -2.44 4.34 29.21
N LEU A 124 -3.30 4.51 28.20
CA LEU A 124 -3.07 5.44 27.09
C LEU A 124 -3.84 6.75 27.30
N SER A 125 -3.28 7.85 26.81
CA SER A 125 -3.91 9.19 26.84
C SER A 125 -4.47 9.62 25.48
N THR A 126 -4.29 8.79 24.45
CA THR A 126 -4.65 9.10 23.06
C THR A 126 -5.48 7.98 22.47
N ARG A 127 -6.58 8.36 21.80
CA ARG A 127 -7.40 7.44 20.99
C ARG A 127 -6.80 7.31 19.60
N SER A 128 -6.83 6.10 19.05
CA SER A 128 -6.39 5.85 17.68
C SER A 128 -7.47 6.30 16.69
N THR A 129 -7.07 6.98 15.63
CA THR A 129 -7.94 7.51 14.58
C THR A 129 -7.69 6.76 13.28
N PHE A 130 -8.75 6.29 12.64
CA PHE A 130 -8.73 5.59 11.37
C PHE A 130 -9.62 6.31 10.37
N SER A 131 -9.39 6.08 9.09
CA SER A 131 -10.25 6.56 8.01
C SER A 131 -10.69 5.42 7.10
N THR A 132 -11.91 5.51 6.55
CA THR A 132 -12.39 4.59 5.52
C THR A 132 -11.62 4.81 4.23
N ALA A 133 -11.12 3.74 3.60
CA ALA A 133 -10.35 3.86 2.36
C ALA A 133 -11.18 3.83 1.08
N GLN A 134 -12.46 3.44 1.16
CA GLN A 134 -13.39 3.45 0.03
C GLN A 134 -14.78 3.91 0.47
N GLU A 135 -15.56 4.36 -0.51
CA GLU A 135 -16.97 4.68 -0.32
C GLU A 135 -17.81 3.39 -0.22
N ILE A 136 -18.78 3.34 0.69
CA ILE A 136 -19.75 2.25 0.80
C ILE A 136 -21.17 2.81 0.81
N THR A 137 -22.06 2.21 0.02
CA THR A 137 -23.50 2.44 0.15
C THR A 137 -24.13 1.38 1.05
N LEU A 138 -24.67 1.81 2.19
CA LEU A 138 -25.46 1.00 3.11
C LEU A 138 -26.86 0.80 2.55
N TRP A 139 -27.30 -0.45 2.51
CA TRP A 139 -28.60 -0.86 1.99
C TRP A 139 -29.38 -1.64 3.05
N PRO A 140 -30.71 -1.56 3.06
CA PRO A 140 -31.55 -2.33 3.97
C PRO A 140 -31.75 -3.76 3.46
N ILE A 141 -30.64 -4.49 3.26
CA ILE A 141 -30.63 -5.85 2.70
C ILE A 141 -29.73 -6.76 3.55
N ALA A 142 -29.99 -8.06 3.48
CA ALA A 142 -29.14 -9.10 4.04
C ALA A 142 -29.04 -10.31 3.11
N ILE A 143 -27.94 -11.05 3.24
CA ILE A 143 -27.75 -12.34 2.56
C ILE A 143 -28.57 -13.38 3.31
N THR A 144 -29.56 -13.98 2.66
CA THR A 144 -30.46 -14.97 3.28
C THR A 144 -29.96 -16.38 3.09
N SER A 145 -29.42 -16.71 1.92
CA SER A 145 -28.84 -18.02 1.64
C SER A 145 -27.74 -17.92 0.59
N VAL A 146 -26.81 -18.85 0.66
CA VAL A 146 -25.80 -19.09 -0.37
C VAL A 146 -25.85 -20.57 -0.71
N SER A 147 -25.79 -20.91 -1.99
CA SER A 147 -25.86 -22.31 -2.44
C SER A 147 -24.93 -22.52 -3.62
N TYR A 148 -24.22 -23.65 -3.60
CA TYR A 148 -23.38 -24.08 -4.71
C TYR A 148 -23.99 -25.31 -5.39
N PHE A 149 -24.11 -25.26 -6.72
CA PHE A 149 -24.66 -26.33 -7.55
C PHE A 149 -23.53 -26.93 -8.37
N GLN A 150 -23.26 -28.22 -8.15
CA GLN A 150 -22.03 -28.88 -8.65
C GLN A 150 -22.14 -29.42 -10.07
N ASP A 151 -23.35 -29.60 -10.58
CA ASP A 151 -23.61 -30.21 -11.88
C ASP A 151 -24.84 -29.63 -12.58
N ARG A 152 -25.02 -29.99 -13.85
CA ARG A 152 -26.13 -29.52 -14.70
C ARG A 152 -27.50 -29.99 -14.22
N SER A 153 -27.60 -31.15 -13.58
CA SER A 153 -28.88 -31.64 -13.02
C SER A 153 -29.33 -30.78 -11.85
N ALA A 154 -28.42 -30.42 -10.95
CA ALA A 154 -28.69 -29.56 -9.81
C ALA A 154 -29.06 -28.14 -10.28
N LEU A 155 -28.40 -27.62 -11.33
CA LEU A 155 -28.78 -26.36 -11.98
C LEU A 155 -30.20 -26.41 -12.53
N ALA A 156 -30.55 -27.44 -13.28
CA ALA A 156 -31.88 -27.61 -13.85
C ALA A 156 -32.97 -27.72 -12.75
N ALA A 157 -32.70 -28.48 -11.69
CA ALA A 157 -33.60 -28.60 -10.53
C ALA A 157 -33.82 -27.27 -9.81
N ALA A 158 -32.79 -26.42 -9.76
CA ALA A 158 -32.86 -25.06 -9.22
C ALA A 158 -33.46 -24.02 -10.19
N GLY A 159 -33.85 -24.44 -11.39
CA GLY A 159 -34.35 -23.56 -12.45
C GLY A 159 -33.31 -22.58 -12.97
N ILE A 160 -32.02 -22.92 -12.87
CA ILE A 160 -30.90 -22.10 -13.35
C ILE A 160 -30.62 -22.48 -14.80
N GLY A 161 -31.12 -21.63 -15.71
CA GLY A 161 -30.91 -21.76 -17.14
C GLY A 161 -29.68 -21.02 -17.66
N PRO A 162 -29.50 -20.98 -19.00
CA PRO A 162 -28.44 -20.20 -19.63
C PRO A 162 -28.60 -18.69 -19.39
N VAL A 163 -27.49 -17.98 -19.21
CA VAL A 163 -27.46 -16.51 -19.06
C VAL A 163 -26.71 -15.91 -20.24
N ALA A 164 -27.32 -14.95 -20.95
CA ALA A 164 -26.75 -14.34 -22.16
C ALA A 164 -26.25 -15.38 -23.19
N GLY A 165 -26.92 -16.54 -23.29
CA GLY A 165 -26.52 -17.64 -24.17
C GLY A 165 -25.41 -18.55 -23.63
N ALA A 166 -24.74 -18.19 -22.54
CA ALA A 166 -23.75 -19.02 -21.88
C ALA A 166 -24.41 -20.07 -20.97
N ARG A 167 -23.93 -21.32 -21.05
CA ARG A 167 -24.30 -22.41 -20.14
C ARG A 167 -23.17 -22.66 -19.15
N GLY A 168 -23.51 -22.82 -17.87
CA GLY A 168 -22.57 -23.25 -16.83
C GLY A 168 -22.65 -24.76 -16.58
N GLU A 169 -21.57 -25.34 -16.07
CA GLU A 169 -21.55 -26.70 -15.52
C GLU A 169 -21.85 -26.72 -14.03
N ALA A 170 -21.51 -25.63 -13.35
CA ALA A 170 -21.79 -25.38 -11.94
C ALA A 170 -22.26 -23.93 -11.76
N ALA A 171 -22.82 -23.61 -10.60
CA ALA A 171 -23.16 -22.23 -10.27
C ALA A 171 -23.07 -21.95 -8.77
N LEU A 172 -22.75 -20.71 -8.44
CA LEU A 172 -22.91 -20.13 -7.11
C LEU A 172 -24.13 -19.21 -7.12
N ARG A 173 -25.07 -19.45 -6.20
CA ARG A 173 -26.25 -18.60 -5.98
C ARG A 173 -26.12 -17.88 -4.65
N VAL A 174 -26.29 -16.57 -4.66
CA VAL A 174 -26.38 -15.70 -3.49
C VAL A 174 -27.77 -15.08 -3.46
N ALA A 175 -28.57 -15.42 -2.44
CA ALA A 175 -29.91 -14.87 -2.25
C ALA A 175 -29.87 -13.71 -1.25
N LEU A 176 -30.59 -12.65 -1.58
CA LEU A 176 -30.68 -11.40 -0.83
C LEU A 176 -32.14 -11.11 -0.54
N ALA A 177 -32.43 -10.58 0.65
CA ALA A 177 -33.75 -10.07 0.98
C ALA A 177 -33.66 -8.69 1.64
N ARG A 178 -34.73 -7.91 1.53
CA ARG A 178 -34.86 -6.64 2.24
C ARG A 178 -35.05 -6.91 3.74
N THR A 179 -34.30 -6.21 4.60
CA THR A 179 -34.41 -6.32 6.07
C THR A 179 -35.41 -5.33 6.67
N GLY A 180 -35.68 -4.22 5.98
CA GLY A 180 -36.63 -3.20 6.39
C GLY A 180 -38.07 -3.42 5.89
N LYS A 181 -38.98 -2.52 6.27
CA LYS A 181 -40.35 -2.50 5.73
C LYS A 181 -40.36 -2.09 4.25
N GLY A 182 -41.29 -2.63 3.48
CA GLY A 182 -41.48 -2.30 2.05
C GLY A 182 -40.95 -3.38 1.11
N LYS A 183 -41.03 -3.14 -0.20
CA LYS A 183 -40.60 -4.11 -1.23
C LYS A 183 -39.16 -3.86 -1.68
N LEU A 184 -38.43 -4.90 -2.07
CA LEU A 184 -37.09 -4.76 -2.62
C LEU A 184 -37.09 -3.87 -3.89
N SER A 185 -38.17 -3.93 -4.68
CA SER A 185 -38.37 -3.15 -5.91
C SER A 185 -38.42 -1.64 -5.74
N GLU A 186 -38.64 -1.15 -4.52
CA GLU A 186 -38.58 0.28 -4.23
C GLU A 186 -37.12 0.77 -4.23
N LEU A 187 -36.16 -0.07 -3.84
CA LEU A 187 -34.78 0.34 -3.66
C LEU A 187 -34.11 0.78 -4.97
N SER A 188 -33.24 1.78 -4.87
CA SER A 188 -32.37 2.24 -5.96
C SER A 188 -31.06 1.43 -6.04
N LEU A 189 -31.13 0.13 -5.78
CA LEU A 189 -29.99 -0.79 -5.75
C LEU A 189 -29.56 -1.19 -7.17
N ASP A 190 -28.55 -0.50 -7.71
CA ASP A 190 -27.94 -0.86 -9.00
C ASP A 190 -26.60 -1.61 -8.87
N ARG A 191 -25.83 -1.28 -7.82
CA ARG A 191 -24.49 -1.81 -7.58
C ARG A 191 -24.40 -2.41 -6.19
N LEU A 192 -23.84 -3.62 -6.10
CA LEU A 192 -23.61 -4.33 -4.84
C LEU A 192 -22.21 -4.91 -4.80
N ASP A 193 -21.51 -4.65 -3.70
CA ASP A 193 -20.20 -5.21 -3.41
C ASP A 193 -20.37 -6.33 -2.38
N LEU A 194 -19.97 -7.55 -2.76
CA LEU A 194 -19.97 -8.73 -1.91
C LEU A 194 -18.53 -9.00 -1.46
N TYR A 195 -18.26 -8.90 -0.17
CA TYR A 195 -16.96 -9.24 0.40
C TYR A 195 -16.88 -10.73 0.73
N PHE A 196 -15.74 -11.37 0.46
CA PHE A 196 -15.50 -12.75 0.85
C PHE A 196 -14.85 -12.79 2.24
N ALA A 197 -15.61 -13.20 3.25
CA ALA A 197 -15.21 -13.11 4.66
C ALA A 197 -14.45 -14.34 5.18
N GLY A 198 -14.68 -15.52 4.61
CA GLY A 198 -14.05 -16.76 5.07
C GLY A 198 -12.56 -16.80 4.69
N ARG A 199 -11.64 -16.87 5.68
CA ARG A 199 -10.18 -16.88 5.41
C ARG A 199 -9.73 -17.95 4.41
N THR A 200 -10.33 -19.14 4.47
CA THR A 200 -10.00 -20.27 3.59
C THR A 200 -10.73 -20.23 2.25
N LYS A 201 -11.99 -19.75 2.25
CA LYS A 201 -12.85 -19.74 1.05
C LYS A 201 -12.72 -18.46 0.23
N ALA A 202 -12.31 -17.34 0.83
CA ALA A 202 -12.17 -16.07 0.12
C ALA A 202 -11.24 -16.15 -1.09
N PRO A 203 -10.06 -16.80 -1.00
CA PRO A 203 -9.22 -17.01 -2.17
C PRO A 203 -9.85 -17.92 -3.24
N LEU A 204 -10.57 -18.97 -2.80
CA LEU A 204 -11.27 -19.89 -3.70
C LEU A 204 -12.44 -19.22 -4.44
N LEU A 205 -13.19 -18.38 -3.73
CA LEU A 205 -14.28 -17.57 -4.28
C LEU A 205 -13.74 -16.58 -5.31
N PHE A 206 -12.63 -15.90 -5.00
CA PHE A 206 -11.94 -15.04 -5.94
C PHE A 206 -11.54 -15.80 -7.22
N ASP A 207 -10.87 -16.94 -7.07
CA ASP A 207 -10.41 -17.75 -8.21
C ASP A 207 -11.58 -18.30 -9.04
N ALA A 208 -12.67 -18.73 -8.40
CA ALA A 208 -13.86 -19.24 -9.07
C ALA A 208 -14.58 -18.12 -9.85
N ILE A 209 -14.79 -16.97 -9.24
CA ILE A 209 -15.52 -15.84 -9.83
C ILE A 209 -14.73 -15.21 -10.97
N PHE A 210 -13.44 -14.94 -10.79
CA PHE A 210 -12.64 -14.25 -11.81
C PHE A 210 -11.92 -15.19 -12.78
N GLY A 211 -11.79 -16.48 -12.44
CA GLY A 211 -11.13 -17.48 -13.28
C GLY A 211 -12.08 -18.43 -14.02
N ALA A 212 -13.17 -18.86 -13.39
CA ALA A 212 -14.06 -19.89 -13.93
C ALA A 212 -15.44 -19.37 -14.36
N CYS A 213 -15.84 -18.17 -13.95
CA CYS A 213 -17.15 -17.60 -14.31
C CYS A 213 -17.27 -17.34 -15.81
N SER A 214 -18.41 -17.77 -16.39
CA SER A 214 -18.77 -17.49 -17.78
C SER A 214 -19.81 -16.40 -17.92
N ALA A 215 -20.74 -16.30 -16.98
CA ALA A 215 -21.81 -15.31 -17.00
C ALA A 215 -22.37 -15.09 -15.60
N VAL A 216 -22.88 -13.89 -15.36
CA VAL A 216 -23.57 -13.52 -14.13
C VAL A 216 -24.99 -13.11 -14.50
N GLY A 217 -25.96 -13.60 -13.74
CA GLY A 217 -27.35 -13.21 -13.89
C GLY A 217 -28.01 -12.95 -12.55
N ALA A 218 -29.13 -12.23 -12.58
CA ALA A 218 -30.00 -12.10 -11.42
C ALA A 218 -31.47 -12.25 -11.77
N ARG A 219 -32.26 -12.68 -10.79
CA ARG A 219 -33.71 -12.82 -10.89
C ARG A 219 -34.38 -12.48 -9.56
N ALA A 220 -35.67 -12.15 -9.61
CA ALA A 220 -36.50 -12.17 -8.43
C ALA A 220 -36.51 -13.59 -7.82
N GLU A 221 -36.51 -13.69 -6.50
CA GLU A 221 -36.47 -14.98 -5.79
C GLU A 221 -37.58 -15.92 -6.29
N GLY A 222 -37.20 -17.15 -6.62
CA GLY A 222 -38.10 -18.14 -7.20
C GLY A 222 -37.56 -18.79 -8.48
N LYS A 223 -37.56 -20.12 -8.49
CA LYS A 223 -36.99 -20.95 -9.57
C LYS A 223 -37.61 -20.76 -10.96
N THR A 224 -38.84 -20.25 -11.04
CA THR A 224 -39.57 -20.01 -12.30
C THR A 224 -39.36 -18.62 -12.86
N ASN A 225 -38.76 -17.70 -12.10
CA ASN A 225 -38.58 -16.33 -12.54
C ASN A 225 -37.47 -16.22 -13.59
N PRO A 226 -37.62 -15.30 -14.57
CA PRO A 226 -36.68 -15.18 -15.68
C PRO A 226 -35.32 -14.66 -15.19
N LEU A 227 -34.26 -15.36 -15.57
CA LEU A 227 -32.89 -14.97 -15.27
C LEU A 227 -32.43 -13.89 -16.24
N SER A 228 -32.07 -12.72 -15.72
CA SER A 228 -31.61 -11.59 -16.52
C SER A 228 -30.10 -11.49 -16.47
N ALA A 229 -29.47 -11.31 -17.62
CA ALA A 229 -28.02 -11.16 -17.70
C ALA A 229 -27.57 -9.86 -17.04
N LEU A 230 -26.46 -9.93 -16.32
CA LEU A 230 -25.76 -8.80 -15.75
C LEU A 230 -24.41 -8.60 -16.46
N PRO A 231 -23.79 -7.42 -16.33
CA PRO A 231 -22.40 -7.22 -16.74
C PRO A 231 -21.43 -8.20 -16.08
N GLU A 232 -20.23 -8.33 -16.64
CA GLU A 232 -19.16 -9.13 -16.04
C GLU A 232 -18.81 -8.62 -14.63
N PRO A 233 -18.48 -9.53 -13.69
CA PRO A 233 -18.15 -9.15 -12.32
C PRO A 233 -16.87 -8.31 -12.29
N GLU A 234 -16.89 -7.25 -11.48
CA GLU A 234 -15.75 -6.34 -11.34
C GLU A 234 -14.97 -6.61 -10.04
N MET A 235 -13.65 -6.46 -10.10
CA MET A 235 -12.79 -6.45 -8.92
C MET A 235 -12.87 -5.09 -8.21
N VAL A 236 -12.86 -5.09 -6.88
CA VAL A 236 -12.84 -3.87 -6.03
C VAL A 236 -11.42 -3.64 -5.50
N GLY A 237 -11.06 -2.37 -5.28
CA GLY A 237 -9.75 -1.95 -4.76
C GLY A 237 -8.70 -1.70 -5.85
N ILE A 238 -9.09 -1.89 -7.11
CA ILE A 238 -8.21 -1.76 -8.29
C ILE A 238 -8.15 -0.32 -8.79
N ARG A 239 -9.28 0.40 -8.71
CA ARG A 239 -9.41 1.74 -9.29
C ARG A 239 -8.67 2.78 -8.44
N ASP A 240 -8.34 3.91 -9.04
CA ASP A 240 -7.56 4.98 -8.38
C ASP A 240 -8.36 5.71 -7.29
N ASP A 241 -9.68 5.76 -7.41
CA ASP A 241 -10.60 6.31 -6.40
C ASP A 241 -10.82 5.37 -5.21
N GLU A 242 -10.52 4.08 -5.37
CA GLU A 242 -10.63 3.07 -4.32
C GLU A 242 -9.35 2.94 -3.50
N ALA A 243 -8.27 3.66 -3.84
CA ALA A 243 -6.94 3.52 -3.24
C ALA A 243 -6.89 3.56 -1.70
N LEU A 244 -6.13 2.65 -1.09
CA LEU A 244 -5.92 2.59 0.35
C LEU A 244 -5.01 3.73 0.81
N MET A 245 -3.87 3.86 0.11
CA MET A 245 -2.88 4.90 0.38
C MET A 245 -3.23 6.18 -0.40
N PRO A 246 -2.87 7.37 0.11
CA PRO A 246 -3.04 8.62 -0.63
C PRO A 246 -2.28 8.58 -1.95
N ARG A 247 -2.94 8.96 -3.03
CA ARG A 247 -2.31 9.03 -4.36
C ARG A 247 -1.27 10.14 -4.40
N THR A 248 -0.04 9.79 -4.75
CA THR A 248 1.06 10.76 -4.90
C THR A 248 1.18 11.26 -6.33
N ARG A 249 1.21 10.34 -7.32
CA ARG A 249 1.33 10.68 -8.74
C ARG A 249 0.59 9.66 -9.60
N PRO A 250 -0.23 10.12 -10.57
CA PRO A 250 -0.98 9.21 -11.45
C PRO A 250 -0.10 8.15 -12.17
N THR A 251 1.15 8.50 -12.51
CA THR A 251 2.08 7.63 -13.23
C THR A 251 2.48 6.38 -12.44
N PHE A 252 2.44 6.40 -11.10
CA PHE A 252 2.96 5.30 -10.26
C PHE A 252 1.88 4.43 -9.62
N GLU A 253 0.61 4.68 -9.92
CA GLU A 253 -0.54 4.00 -9.34
C GLU A 253 -0.63 2.50 -9.66
N GLY A 254 0.12 1.99 -10.66
CA GLY A 254 0.25 0.55 -10.88
C GLY A 254 0.98 -0.17 -9.75
N TYR A 255 2.04 0.45 -9.24
CA TYR A 255 2.85 -0.09 -8.14
C TYR A 255 2.12 -0.04 -6.79
N ARG A 256 1.15 0.87 -6.64
CA ARG A 256 0.26 0.91 -5.47
C ARG A 256 -0.41 -0.44 -5.24
N LEU A 257 -0.88 -1.10 -6.30
CA LEU A 257 -1.57 -2.39 -6.18
C LEU A 257 -0.66 -3.49 -5.60
N LEU A 258 0.62 -3.50 -5.98
CA LEU A 258 1.60 -4.43 -5.40
C LEU A 258 1.80 -4.14 -3.91
N ARG A 259 1.97 -2.87 -3.54
CA ARG A 259 2.10 -2.46 -2.15
C ARG A 259 0.88 -2.87 -1.33
N GLU A 260 -0.32 -2.58 -1.81
CA GLU A 260 -1.57 -2.94 -1.12
C GLU A 260 -1.75 -4.45 -1.01
N TYR A 261 -1.34 -5.24 -2.01
CA TYR A 261 -1.40 -6.70 -1.96
C TYR A 261 -0.52 -7.29 -0.85
N PHE A 262 0.72 -6.81 -0.73
CA PHE A 262 1.60 -7.30 0.33
C PHE A 262 1.26 -6.72 1.71
N MET A 263 0.59 -5.56 1.77
CA MET A 263 0.13 -4.97 3.03
C MET A 263 -1.18 -5.59 3.55
N VAL A 264 -2.21 -5.67 2.72
CA VAL A 264 -3.57 -6.11 3.07
C VAL A 264 -4.23 -6.80 1.87
N PRO A 265 -3.87 -8.06 1.57
CA PRO A 265 -4.41 -8.78 0.42
C PRO A 265 -5.93 -8.95 0.50
N GLU A 266 -6.50 -9.01 1.71
CA GLU A 266 -7.92 -9.21 1.95
C GLU A 266 -8.78 -8.12 1.31
N ARG A 267 -8.23 -6.92 1.14
CA ARG A 267 -8.90 -5.80 0.46
C ARG A 267 -9.34 -6.11 -0.97
N PHE A 268 -8.73 -7.10 -1.63
CA PHE A 268 -9.10 -7.51 -3.00
C PHE A 268 -10.10 -8.67 -3.05
N HIS A 269 -10.51 -9.22 -1.90
CA HIS A 269 -11.48 -10.31 -1.82
C HIS A 269 -12.92 -9.80 -1.90
N TYR A 270 -13.25 -9.19 -3.03
CA TYR A 270 -14.58 -8.70 -3.34
C TYR A 270 -15.01 -9.16 -4.73
N VAL A 271 -16.32 -9.21 -4.92
CA VAL A 271 -16.94 -9.07 -6.24
C VAL A 271 -17.92 -7.92 -6.23
N ARG A 272 -17.82 -7.05 -7.23
CA ARG A 272 -18.80 -6.01 -7.52
C ARG A 272 -19.71 -6.48 -8.65
N VAL A 273 -21.01 -6.42 -8.39
CA VAL A 273 -22.08 -6.71 -9.34
C VAL A 273 -22.84 -5.42 -9.62
N ALA A 274 -22.96 -5.05 -10.89
CA ALA A 274 -23.64 -3.83 -11.34
C ALA A 274 -24.86 -4.17 -12.23
N GLY A 275 -25.65 -3.15 -12.58
CA GLY A 275 -26.83 -3.33 -13.44
C GLY A 275 -27.97 -4.09 -12.77
N LEU A 276 -28.06 -4.06 -11.44
CA LEU A 276 -29.08 -4.77 -10.67
C LEU A 276 -30.45 -4.08 -10.75
N GLN A 277 -30.51 -2.78 -11.04
CA GLN A 277 -31.75 -1.98 -10.95
C GLN A 277 -32.93 -2.57 -11.76
N PRO A 278 -32.77 -3.04 -13.01
CA PRO A 278 -33.86 -3.64 -13.78
C PRO A 278 -34.39 -4.95 -13.18
N VAL A 279 -33.56 -5.70 -12.45
CA VAL A 279 -33.97 -6.92 -11.75
C VAL A 279 -34.67 -6.54 -10.45
N VAL A 280 -34.05 -5.65 -9.65
CA VAL A 280 -34.57 -5.16 -8.37
C VAL A 280 -36.01 -4.67 -8.51
N ARG A 281 -36.33 -3.88 -9.55
CA ARG A 281 -37.70 -3.38 -9.82
C ARG A 281 -38.78 -4.47 -9.96
N ARG A 282 -38.40 -5.72 -10.19
CA ARG A 282 -39.30 -6.88 -10.31
C ARG A 282 -39.35 -7.74 -9.04
N CYS A 283 -38.53 -7.44 -8.04
CA CYS A 283 -38.41 -8.21 -6.82
C CYS A 283 -39.32 -7.67 -5.71
N GLU A 284 -40.21 -8.50 -5.16
CA GLU A 284 -41.00 -8.08 -3.99
C GLU A 284 -40.24 -8.21 -2.69
N ALA A 285 -39.84 -9.42 -2.29
CA ALA A 285 -39.15 -9.67 -1.03
C ALA A 285 -37.66 -9.99 -1.20
N GLY A 286 -37.31 -10.80 -2.20
CA GLY A 286 -35.96 -11.30 -2.40
C GLY A 286 -35.50 -11.31 -3.86
N MET A 287 -34.18 -11.41 -4.02
CA MET A 287 -33.48 -11.48 -5.29
C MET A 287 -32.37 -12.52 -5.20
N GLU A 288 -32.12 -13.24 -6.28
CA GLU A 288 -31.02 -14.19 -6.41
C GLU A 288 -30.00 -13.65 -7.43
N ILE A 289 -28.73 -13.60 -7.03
CA ILE A 289 -27.58 -13.37 -7.92
C ILE A 289 -26.92 -14.73 -8.18
N ILE A 290 -26.70 -15.06 -9.44
CA ILE A 290 -26.20 -16.36 -9.88
C ILE A 290 -24.95 -16.16 -10.74
N PHE A 291 -23.84 -16.76 -10.29
CA PHE A 291 -22.59 -16.85 -11.03
C PHE A 291 -22.52 -18.23 -11.69
N LEU A 292 -22.56 -18.28 -13.02
CA LEU A 292 -22.39 -19.51 -13.78
C LEU A 292 -20.89 -19.79 -13.98
N PHE A 293 -20.47 -21.02 -13.72
CA PHE A 293 -19.08 -21.45 -13.90
C PHE A 293 -18.95 -22.44 -15.07
N ARG A 294 -17.85 -22.31 -15.82
CA ARG A 294 -17.51 -23.18 -16.96
C ARG A 294 -17.11 -24.60 -16.55
N ARG A 295 -16.78 -24.80 -15.28
CA ARG A 295 -16.38 -26.08 -14.68
C ARG A 295 -16.80 -26.09 -13.21
N PRO A 296 -16.97 -27.28 -12.60
CA PRO A 296 -17.17 -27.38 -11.17
C PRO A 296 -15.91 -26.99 -10.38
N VAL A 297 -16.13 -26.35 -9.24
CA VAL A 297 -15.20 -26.06 -8.13
C VAL A 297 -15.71 -26.77 -6.88
N PRO A 298 -15.41 -28.07 -6.69
CA PRO A 298 -15.94 -28.88 -5.58
C PRO A 298 -15.63 -28.30 -4.19
N GLU A 299 -14.56 -27.53 -4.06
CA GLU A 299 -14.13 -26.88 -2.82
C GLU A 299 -15.12 -25.82 -2.31
N LEU A 300 -16.09 -25.41 -3.14
CA LEU A 300 -17.19 -24.51 -2.76
C LEU A 300 -18.48 -25.24 -2.33
N ALA A 301 -18.44 -26.58 -2.19
CA ALA A 301 -19.61 -27.39 -1.83
C ALA A 301 -20.32 -26.95 -0.54
N ASP A 302 -19.56 -26.55 0.47
CA ASP A 302 -20.02 -26.20 1.80
C ASP A 302 -20.12 -24.67 2.00
N VAL A 303 -20.11 -23.88 0.93
CA VAL A 303 -20.22 -22.42 1.01
C VAL A 303 -21.49 -22.01 1.75
N ALA A 304 -21.36 -21.06 2.67
CA ALA A 304 -22.43 -20.61 3.55
C ALA A 304 -22.61 -19.08 3.49
N PRO A 305 -23.74 -18.53 3.98
CA PRO A 305 -23.92 -17.09 4.10
C PRO A 305 -22.81 -16.39 4.88
N ALA A 306 -22.23 -17.04 5.89
CA ALA A 306 -21.13 -16.51 6.70
C ALA A 306 -19.81 -16.30 5.91
N ASP A 307 -19.68 -16.91 4.73
CA ASP A 307 -18.52 -16.73 3.86
C ASP A 307 -18.60 -15.40 3.07
N PHE A 308 -19.72 -14.69 3.16
CA PHE A 308 -19.95 -13.40 2.54
C PHE A 308 -20.35 -12.35 3.56
N GLU A 309 -19.86 -11.13 3.38
CA GLU A 309 -20.26 -9.97 4.17
C GLU A 309 -20.65 -8.82 3.26
N LEU A 310 -21.59 -8.01 3.73
CA LEU A 310 -21.98 -6.74 3.11
C LEU A 310 -21.33 -5.59 3.86
N PHE A 311 -21.19 -4.44 3.18
CA PHE A 311 -20.79 -3.18 3.79
C PHE A 311 -19.40 -3.21 4.45
N VAL A 312 -18.46 -3.92 3.82
CA VAL A 312 -17.07 -4.01 4.28
C VAL A 312 -16.23 -2.90 3.64
N THR A 313 -15.40 -2.23 4.45
CA THR A 313 -14.37 -1.29 3.99
C THR A 313 -13.03 -1.59 4.63
N PRO A 314 -11.92 -1.40 3.90
CA PRO A 314 -10.63 -1.22 4.52
C PRO A 314 -10.62 0.06 5.37
N LEU A 315 -9.98 -0.03 6.53
CA LEU A 315 -9.65 1.06 7.43
C LEU A 315 -8.14 1.26 7.43
N ILE A 316 -7.71 2.52 7.49
CA ILE A 316 -6.29 2.89 7.58
C ILE A 316 -6.07 3.90 8.70
N ASN A 317 -5.03 3.70 9.51
CA ASN A 317 -4.59 4.63 10.55
C ASN A 317 -3.86 5.83 9.94
N LEU A 318 -4.59 6.62 9.17
CA LEU A 318 -4.08 7.79 8.47
C LEU A 318 -5.15 8.88 8.45
N PHE A 319 -4.81 10.04 8.99
CA PHE A 319 -5.74 11.16 9.13
C PHE A 319 -5.00 12.48 9.05
N GLU A 320 -5.70 13.52 8.60
CA GLU A 320 -5.17 14.88 8.55
C GLU A 320 -5.29 15.57 9.91
N ARG A 321 -4.23 16.27 10.31
CA ARG A 321 -4.14 16.98 11.58
C ARG A 321 -3.29 18.23 11.46
N GLU A 322 -3.77 19.30 12.07
CA GLU A 322 -3.01 20.53 12.28
C GLU A 322 -1.91 20.29 13.33
N CYS A 323 -0.67 20.59 12.97
CA CYS A 323 0.49 20.42 13.85
C CYS A 323 0.65 21.63 14.77
N ASN A 324 1.47 21.50 15.82
CA ASN A 324 1.79 22.68 16.62
C ASN A 324 2.61 23.69 15.81
N VAL A 325 2.20 24.96 15.86
CA VAL A 325 2.92 26.10 15.27
C VAL A 325 4.40 26.06 15.64
N ILE A 326 5.26 26.11 14.64
CA ILE A 326 6.71 26.10 14.82
C ILE A 326 7.21 27.54 14.89
N GLU A 327 7.80 27.92 16.01
CA GLU A 327 8.60 29.13 16.11
C GLU A 327 9.99 28.85 15.55
N ILE A 328 10.41 29.64 14.57
CA ILE A 328 11.69 29.45 13.89
C ILE A 328 12.82 29.95 14.79
N ASP A 329 13.68 29.03 15.22
CA ASP A 329 14.97 29.36 15.82
C ASP A 329 16.02 29.57 14.71
N PRO A 330 16.51 30.80 14.45
CA PRO A 330 17.48 31.08 13.40
C PRO A 330 18.86 30.44 13.66
N ARG A 331 19.11 29.94 14.88
CA ARG A 331 20.34 29.22 15.22
C ARG A 331 20.29 27.76 14.79
N ARG A 332 19.11 27.25 14.44
CA ARG A 332 18.90 25.87 13.99
C ARG A 332 18.61 25.85 12.49
N THR A 333 19.33 24.97 11.79
CA THR A 333 19.10 24.75 10.36
C THR A 333 17.84 23.92 10.07
N ARG A 334 17.31 23.23 11.09
CA ARG A 334 16.16 22.33 11.00
C ARG A 334 15.28 22.46 12.24
N GLN A 335 13.97 22.48 12.04
CA GLN A 335 12.97 22.50 13.10
C GLN A 335 12.31 21.12 13.20
N VAL A 336 12.01 20.64 14.41
CA VAL A 336 11.32 19.36 14.61
C VAL A 336 9.80 19.56 14.47
N LEU A 337 9.14 18.69 13.70
CA LEU A 337 7.69 18.72 13.55
C LEU A 337 7.05 17.81 14.60
N HIS A 338 6.09 18.36 15.33
CA HIS A 338 5.24 17.60 16.23
C HIS A 338 3.78 17.83 15.84
N ALA A 339 3.07 16.73 15.55
CA ALA A 339 1.62 16.77 15.41
C ALA A 339 0.95 17.18 16.74
N ASP A 340 1.56 16.78 17.86
CA ASP A 340 1.23 17.26 19.18
C ASP A 340 2.48 17.18 20.10
N ARG A 341 2.99 18.32 20.56
CA ARG A 341 4.17 18.41 21.45
C ARG A 341 3.93 17.78 22.81
N THR A 342 2.70 17.81 23.31
CA THR A 342 2.34 17.19 24.60
C THR A 342 2.30 15.68 24.51
N ARG A 343 2.14 15.15 23.29
CA ARG A 343 1.97 13.72 22.98
C ARG A 343 2.87 13.29 21.83
N ALA A 344 4.12 13.74 21.85
CA ALA A 344 5.07 13.52 20.75
C ALA A 344 5.37 12.04 20.47
N ARG A 345 5.08 11.14 21.43
CA ARG A 345 5.22 9.69 21.25
C ARG A 345 4.04 9.05 20.51
N ASP A 346 2.87 9.66 20.57
CA ASP A 346 1.60 9.05 20.13
C ASP A 346 1.27 9.30 18.65
N PHE A 347 1.97 10.25 18.03
CA PHE A 347 1.75 10.61 16.64
C PHE A 347 3.06 10.53 15.86
N GLU A 348 2.94 10.09 14.61
CA GLU A 348 4.02 10.12 13.64
C GLU A 348 3.54 10.89 12.40
N ILE A 349 4.33 11.86 11.95
CA ILE A 349 4.06 12.59 10.72
C ILE A 349 4.26 11.62 9.54
N PHE A 350 3.20 11.30 8.82
CA PHE A 350 3.27 10.52 7.58
C PHE A 350 3.73 11.39 6.41
N ARG A 351 3.12 12.57 6.23
CA ARG A 351 3.44 13.51 5.17
C ARG A 351 2.97 14.93 5.54
N VAL A 352 3.79 15.93 5.25
CA VAL A 352 3.38 17.34 5.31
C VAL A 352 2.53 17.67 4.08
N THR A 353 1.32 18.19 4.28
CA THR A 353 0.38 18.52 3.19
C THR A 353 0.36 20.01 2.88
N ARG A 354 0.57 20.87 3.88
CA ARG A 354 0.56 22.33 3.74
C ARG A 354 1.50 22.95 4.76
N VAL A 355 2.23 23.99 4.34
CA VAL A 355 3.08 24.81 5.20
C VAL A 355 2.80 26.26 4.87
N GLU A 356 2.53 27.06 5.90
CA GLU A 356 2.24 28.49 5.74
C GLU A 356 3.02 29.34 6.73
N ASP A 357 3.33 30.58 6.33
CA ASP A 357 3.72 31.63 7.26
C ASP A 357 2.50 32.05 8.08
N ALA A 358 2.52 31.74 9.37
CA ALA A 358 1.41 32.04 10.28
C ALA A 358 1.20 33.55 10.49
N ASP A 359 2.15 34.39 10.05
CA ASP A 359 2.04 35.84 10.15
C ASP A 359 1.60 36.52 8.84
N ALA A 360 1.34 35.76 7.76
CA ALA A 360 0.91 36.27 6.46
C ALA A 360 -0.47 35.73 6.08
N GLU A 361 -1.11 36.36 5.09
CA GLU A 361 -2.44 35.98 4.61
C GLU A 361 -2.45 35.77 3.09
N GLY A 362 -3.44 35.01 2.61
CA GLY A 362 -3.65 34.76 1.18
C GLY A 362 -2.54 33.92 0.56
N SER A 363 -2.30 34.12 -0.75
CA SER A 363 -1.28 33.37 -1.48
C SER A 363 0.14 33.63 -1.00
N GLU A 364 0.40 34.75 -0.33
CA GLU A 364 1.72 35.07 0.24
C GLU A 364 2.02 34.29 1.53
N ALA A 365 1.02 33.67 2.16
CA ALA A 365 1.23 32.79 3.31
C ALA A 365 1.80 31.43 2.89
N GLU A 366 1.46 30.96 1.69
CA GLU A 366 1.87 29.63 1.23
C GLU A 366 3.39 29.53 1.07
N ILE A 367 3.96 28.49 1.66
CA ILE A 367 5.37 28.12 1.51
C ILE A 367 5.41 26.79 0.75
N PRO A 368 5.75 26.79 -0.56
CA PRO A 368 5.80 25.56 -1.33
C PRO A 368 7.02 24.69 -0.99
N GLU A 369 6.93 23.40 -1.33
CA GLU A 369 8.05 22.47 -1.20
C GLU A 369 9.18 22.81 -2.19
N LEU A 370 10.43 22.68 -1.74
CA LEU A 370 11.67 23.02 -2.45
C LEU A 370 11.83 22.31 -3.79
N PHE A 371 11.22 21.15 -4.01
CA PHE A 371 11.33 20.40 -5.28
C PHE A 371 10.00 20.31 -6.04
N SER A 372 9.08 21.24 -5.78
CA SER A 372 7.78 21.32 -6.48
C SER A 372 7.84 22.15 -7.76
N LEU A 373 6.90 21.96 -8.70
CA LEU A 373 6.78 22.81 -9.90
C LEU A 373 6.32 24.26 -9.59
N GLY A 374 5.95 24.53 -8.33
CA GLY A 374 5.43 25.80 -7.85
C GLY A 374 6.41 26.62 -7.00
N GLN A 375 7.71 26.29 -6.97
CA GLN A 375 8.72 26.94 -6.12
C GLN A 375 8.79 28.47 -6.20
N ASN A 376 8.37 29.05 -7.34
CA ASN A 376 8.36 30.50 -7.55
C ASN A 376 7.04 31.17 -7.12
N ARG A 377 6.08 30.41 -6.58
CA ARG A 377 4.80 30.93 -6.08
C ARG A 377 4.88 31.20 -4.59
N GLY A 378 4.06 32.15 -4.13
CA GLY A 378 3.86 32.43 -2.71
C GLY A 378 4.92 33.31 -2.06
N SER A 379 5.23 33.02 -0.80
CA SER A 379 6.06 33.81 0.11
C SER A 379 7.53 34.00 -0.28
N GLY A 380 7.99 33.46 -1.42
CA GLY A 380 9.40 33.43 -1.83
C GLY A 380 10.30 32.52 -0.98
N TRP A 381 9.74 31.90 0.06
CA TRP A 381 10.35 30.85 0.85
C TRP A 381 9.93 29.48 0.32
N VAL A 382 10.79 28.50 0.52
CA VAL A 382 10.49 27.10 0.23
C VAL A 382 10.85 26.24 1.43
N TYR A 383 10.17 25.10 1.60
CA TYR A 383 10.51 24.15 2.65
C TYR A 383 11.01 22.81 2.09
N SER A 384 11.80 22.10 2.88
CA SER A 384 12.12 20.70 2.65
C SER A 384 11.97 19.91 3.95
N THR A 385 11.58 18.65 3.83
CA THR A 385 11.44 17.75 4.98
C THR A 385 12.51 16.68 4.96
N GLU A 386 13.03 16.33 6.13
CA GLU A 386 13.95 15.22 6.34
C GLU A 386 13.37 14.29 7.41
N ARG A 387 13.28 12.99 7.09
CA ARG A 387 12.86 11.96 8.03
C ARG A 387 14.06 11.26 8.65
N ARG A 388 14.05 11.09 9.97
CA ARG A 388 15.08 10.34 10.69
C ARG A 388 14.45 9.38 11.71
N PRO A 389 15.10 8.22 11.97
CA PRO A 389 14.71 7.37 13.08
C PRO A 389 14.61 8.17 14.37
N ARG A 390 13.50 8.00 15.09
CA ARG A 390 13.28 8.67 16.37
C ARG A 390 14.39 8.26 17.33
N ARG A 391 14.90 9.23 18.10
CA ARG A 391 15.84 8.93 19.18
C ARG A 391 15.09 8.42 20.40
N ALA A 392 15.62 7.37 21.01
CA ALA A 392 15.18 6.94 22.33
C ALA A 392 15.34 8.10 23.33
N THR A 393 14.32 8.28 24.15
CA THR A 393 14.31 9.25 25.26
C THR A 393 15.28 8.82 26.36
N GLU A 394 15.59 9.73 27.29
CA GLU A 394 16.51 9.42 28.38
C GLU A 394 16.05 8.24 29.24
N ASP A 395 14.75 8.16 29.52
CA ASP A 395 14.15 7.06 30.26
C ASP A 395 14.25 5.73 29.49
N GLU A 396 13.90 5.72 28.20
CA GLU A 396 14.04 4.51 27.35
C GLU A 396 15.50 4.04 27.24
N ARG A 397 16.46 4.98 27.27
CA ARG A 397 17.89 4.65 27.27
C ARG A 397 18.37 4.13 28.62
N ARG A 398 17.82 4.66 29.72
CA ARG A 398 18.12 4.24 31.09
C ARG A 398 17.58 2.84 31.35
N ASP A 399 16.34 2.60 30.97
CA ASP A 399 15.62 1.35 31.22
C ASP A 399 15.92 0.29 30.13
N GLY A 400 16.50 0.71 29.00
CA GLY A 400 16.81 -0.16 27.87
C GLY A 400 15.57 -0.69 27.14
N LEU A 401 14.39 -0.15 27.44
CA LEU A 401 13.10 -0.62 26.96
C LEU A 401 12.35 0.51 26.25
N THR A 402 11.87 0.23 25.04
CA THR A 402 10.96 1.10 24.30
C THR A 402 9.53 0.63 24.49
N ARG A 403 8.54 1.52 24.29
CA ARG A 403 7.11 1.19 24.48
C ARG A 403 6.67 -0.02 23.63
N THR A 404 7.16 -0.09 22.40
CA THR A 404 6.98 -1.21 21.48
C THR A 404 8.22 -1.37 20.60
N SER A 405 8.30 -2.44 19.82
CA SER A 405 9.34 -2.61 18.79
C SER A 405 9.28 -1.56 17.67
N TYR A 406 8.13 -0.88 17.51
CA TYR A 406 7.97 0.18 16.52
C TYR A 406 8.43 1.52 17.11
N THR A 407 9.63 1.94 16.74
CA THR A 407 10.21 3.20 17.22
C THR A 407 9.60 4.43 16.51
N GLY A 408 9.26 4.28 15.23
CA GLY A 408 8.83 5.34 14.35
C GLY A 408 9.93 6.34 13.99
N ASP A 409 9.56 7.33 13.17
CA ASP A 409 10.46 8.39 12.75
C ASP A 409 10.02 9.76 13.29
N ASP A 410 11.00 10.66 13.38
CA ASP A 410 10.79 12.10 13.55
C ASP A 410 11.02 12.80 12.21
N VAL A 411 10.16 13.77 11.90
CA VAL A 411 10.28 14.61 10.71
C VAL A 411 10.82 15.97 11.12
N PHE A 412 11.76 16.47 10.32
CA PHE A 412 12.38 17.78 10.47
C PHE A 412 12.05 18.62 9.25
N LEU A 413 11.80 19.92 9.44
CA LEU A 413 11.52 20.88 8.38
C LEU A 413 12.62 21.92 8.34
N SER A 414 13.10 22.21 7.14
CA SER A 414 14.04 23.28 6.86
C SER A 414 13.37 24.27 5.94
N VAL A 415 13.51 25.56 6.21
CA VAL A 415 13.10 26.62 5.29
C VAL A 415 14.33 27.23 4.63
N SER A 416 14.23 27.51 3.35
CA SER A 416 15.29 28.13 2.57
C SER A 416 14.71 29.11 1.55
N ARG A 417 15.59 29.87 0.92
CA ARG A 417 15.23 30.83 -0.12
C ARG A 417 15.91 30.42 -1.43
N PRO A 418 15.17 30.22 -2.53
CA PRO A 418 15.76 30.01 -3.84
C PRO A 418 16.62 31.20 -4.26
N ALA A 419 17.71 30.93 -4.99
CA ALA A 419 18.56 31.99 -5.53
C ALA A 419 17.76 32.88 -6.50
N GLY A 420 17.85 34.21 -6.34
CA GLY A 420 17.11 35.17 -7.17
C GLY A 420 15.67 35.47 -6.72
N SER A 421 15.17 34.83 -5.65
CA SER A 421 13.86 35.16 -5.06
C SER A 421 13.90 36.54 -4.38
N PRO A 422 12.86 37.40 -4.49
CA PRO A 422 12.85 38.74 -3.89
C PRO A 422 13.06 38.70 -2.37
N ALA A 423 13.52 39.83 -1.82
CA ALA A 423 13.71 39.98 -0.39
C ALA A 423 12.35 40.07 0.31
N ASN A 424 11.91 38.97 0.92
CA ASN A 424 10.63 38.89 1.61
C ASN A 424 10.78 38.98 3.13
N ARG A 425 9.64 39.16 3.80
CA ARG A 425 9.53 39.25 5.26
C ARG A 425 10.28 38.09 5.94
N PRO A 426 10.98 38.32 7.06
CA PRO A 426 11.58 37.25 7.84
C PRO A 426 10.49 36.34 8.41
N LEU A 427 10.58 35.04 8.13
CA LEU A 427 9.71 34.03 8.72
C LEU A 427 9.97 33.92 10.23
N LYS A 428 8.88 33.90 11.01
CA LYS A 428 8.94 33.73 12.47
C LYS A 428 8.20 32.48 12.93
N ARG A 429 7.02 32.24 12.35
CA ARG A 429 6.12 31.17 12.78
C ARG A 429 5.59 30.42 11.56
N LEU A 430 5.56 29.10 11.66
CA LEU A 430 5.04 28.24 10.61
C LEU A 430 3.80 27.52 11.11
N ASP A 431 2.72 27.63 10.34
CA ASP A 431 1.54 26.78 10.47
C ASP A 431 1.67 25.59 9.51
N ILE A 432 1.32 24.40 9.98
CA ILE A 432 1.57 23.14 9.27
C ILE A 432 0.38 22.21 9.38
N MET A 433 -0.12 21.77 8.22
CA MET A 433 -1.04 20.65 8.11
C MET A 433 -0.27 19.39 7.68
N ALA A 434 -0.57 18.26 8.30
CA ALA A 434 0.06 17.00 7.97
C ALA A 434 -0.91 15.82 8.04
N LEU A 435 -0.67 14.83 7.19
CA LEU A 435 -1.16 13.48 7.40
C LEU A 435 -0.34 12.82 8.52
N CYS A 436 -1.03 12.24 9.48
CA CYS A 436 -0.46 11.61 10.66
C CYS A 436 -0.96 10.17 10.82
N THR A 437 -0.16 9.35 11.49
CA THR A 437 -0.57 8.06 12.06
C THR A 437 -0.50 8.15 13.58
N ASN A 438 -1.10 7.19 14.28
CA ASN A 438 -0.98 7.04 15.73
C ASN A 438 0.27 6.23 16.15
N ARG A 439 1.32 6.25 15.31
CA ARG A 439 2.57 5.53 15.53
C ARG A 439 2.32 4.08 15.99
N ASP A 440 2.77 3.72 17.18
CA ASP A 440 2.71 2.37 17.76
C ASP A 440 1.46 2.10 18.61
N LEU A 441 0.55 3.07 18.78
CA LEU A 441 -0.68 2.84 19.53
C LEU A 441 -1.54 1.68 18.97
N PRO A 442 -1.67 1.49 17.64
CA PRO A 442 -2.39 0.33 17.09
C PRO A 442 -1.77 -1.04 17.40
N ILE A 443 -0.53 -1.08 17.93
CA ILE A 443 0.11 -2.32 18.38
C ILE A 443 -0.33 -2.67 19.81
N LEU A 444 -0.65 -1.65 20.62
CA LEU A 444 -1.03 -1.80 22.02
C LEU A 444 -2.50 -2.21 22.19
N ASP A 445 -3.35 -1.88 21.20
CA ASP A 445 -4.73 -2.31 21.09
C ASP A 445 -5.03 -2.71 19.64
N ASP A 446 -4.93 -4.01 19.37
CA ASP A 446 -5.07 -4.60 18.03
C ASP A 446 -6.52 -4.93 17.67
N THR A 447 -7.46 -4.80 18.61
CA THR A 447 -8.89 -5.07 18.43
C THR A 447 -9.76 -3.95 19.03
N PRO A 448 -9.50 -2.68 18.68
CA PRO A 448 -10.19 -1.56 19.31
C PRO A 448 -11.67 -1.53 18.95
N THR A 449 -12.49 -1.06 19.89
CA THR A 449 -13.88 -0.68 19.59
C THR A 449 -13.87 0.68 18.89
N LEU A 450 -14.38 0.74 17.67
CA LEU A 450 -14.38 1.94 16.83
C LEU A 450 -15.77 2.59 16.77
N THR A 451 -15.78 3.91 16.76
CA THR A 451 -16.98 4.75 16.59
C THR A 451 -16.74 5.80 15.51
N LEU A 452 -17.76 6.13 14.72
CA LEU A 452 -17.64 7.17 13.70
C LEU A 452 -17.65 8.56 14.36
N GLU A 453 -16.89 9.51 13.83
CA GLU A 453 -17.01 10.92 14.22
C GLU A 453 -18.19 11.62 13.54
N THR A 454 -18.64 11.08 12.41
CA THR A 454 -19.79 11.57 11.65
C THR A 454 -21.09 10.98 12.17
N ALA A 455 -22.21 11.65 11.88
CA ALA A 455 -23.55 11.18 12.21
C ALA A 455 -24.11 10.19 11.16
N ASP A 456 -23.25 9.44 10.48
CA ASP A 456 -23.69 8.40 9.55
C ASP A 456 -24.52 7.34 10.30
N PRO A 457 -25.58 6.77 9.68
CA PRO A 457 -26.48 5.80 10.30
C PRO A 457 -25.85 4.41 10.39
N VAL A 458 -24.71 4.30 11.07
CA VAL A 458 -23.97 3.07 11.38
C VAL A 458 -24.20 2.73 12.85
N GLU A 459 -24.78 1.56 13.13
CA GLU A 459 -25.05 1.12 14.50
C GLU A 459 -23.78 0.64 15.20
N ALA A 460 -22.94 -0.10 14.48
CA ALA A 460 -21.70 -0.63 15.03
C ALA A 460 -20.68 -0.89 13.92
N VAL A 461 -19.41 -0.77 14.29
CA VAL A 461 -18.27 -1.12 13.45
C VAL A 461 -17.65 -2.41 13.98
N ARG A 462 -17.63 -3.45 13.15
CA ARG A 462 -17.07 -4.75 13.52
C ARG A 462 -15.83 -5.03 12.69
N LEU A 463 -14.68 -5.18 13.35
CA LEU A 463 -13.45 -5.62 12.70
C LEU A 463 -13.57 -7.10 12.28
N LEU A 464 -13.08 -7.44 11.09
CA LEU A 464 -13.05 -8.81 10.56
C LEU A 464 -11.83 -9.61 11.04
N GLY A 465 -10.90 -8.95 11.73
CA GLY A 465 -9.71 -9.52 12.33
C GLY A 465 -8.95 -8.45 13.10
N ALA A 466 -7.86 -8.84 13.76
CA ALA A 466 -6.95 -7.90 14.40
C ALA A 466 -6.36 -6.90 13.39
N LEU A 467 -6.03 -5.70 13.86
CA LEU A 467 -5.31 -4.70 13.10
C LEU A 467 -3.98 -5.27 12.61
N ARG A 468 -3.65 -5.02 11.35
CA ARG A 468 -2.29 -5.21 10.85
C ARG A 468 -1.41 -4.09 11.42
N PRO A 469 -0.30 -4.41 12.10
CA PRO A 469 0.53 -3.41 12.75
C PRO A 469 1.24 -2.52 11.72
N PRO A 470 1.58 -1.27 12.09
CA PRO A 470 2.33 -0.38 11.21
C PRO A 470 3.73 -0.94 10.92
N GLN A 471 4.27 -0.63 9.74
CA GLN A 471 5.63 -0.99 9.34
C GLN A 471 6.51 0.25 9.21
N PRO A 472 7.77 0.20 9.66
CA PRO A 472 8.64 1.35 9.67
C PRO A 472 8.92 1.88 8.26
N SER A 473 9.33 3.15 8.19
CA SER A 473 9.82 3.74 6.95
C SER A 473 11.17 3.12 6.55
N ILE A 474 11.55 3.22 5.28
CA ILE A 474 12.89 2.77 4.85
C ILE A 474 13.88 3.80 5.40
N PRO A 475 14.80 3.46 6.32
CA PRO A 475 15.61 4.44 7.02
C PRO A 475 16.60 5.14 6.07
N ALA A 476 16.91 6.40 6.38
CA ALA A 476 17.97 7.17 5.72
C ALA A 476 19.31 7.00 6.46
N SER A 477 19.68 5.76 6.79
CA SER A 477 20.84 5.44 7.62
C SER A 477 21.65 4.30 7.05
N LEU A 478 22.93 4.27 7.44
CA LEU A 478 23.77 3.11 7.21
C LEU A 478 23.17 1.87 7.92
N PRO A 479 23.30 0.69 7.31
CA PRO A 479 22.90 -0.55 7.94
C PRO A 479 23.74 -0.84 9.18
N ALA A 480 23.15 -1.54 10.14
CA ALA A 480 23.88 -2.08 11.27
C ALA A 480 24.56 -3.42 10.91
N GLY A 481 25.89 -3.44 10.87
CA GLY A 481 26.79 -4.61 10.86
C GLY A 481 27.47 -4.92 9.52
N ALA A 482 28.57 -5.67 9.57
CA ALA A 482 29.36 -6.13 8.41
C ALA A 482 28.58 -6.93 7.33
N GLU A 483 27.49 -7.62 7.68
CA GLU A 483 26.57 -8.25 6.70
C GLU A 483 25.55 -7.26 6.11
N GLY A 484 25.40 -6.10 6.76
CA GLY A 484 24.42 -5.07 6.46
C GLY A 484 24.82 -4.16 5.29
N GLU A 485 26.11 -3.92 5.06
CA GLU A 485 26.61 -3.10 3.95
C GLU A 485 26.11 -3.61 2.58
N SER A 486 25.95 -4.93 2.43
CA SER A 486 25.39 -5.54 1.21
C SER A 486 23.85 -5.45 1.09
N ARG A 487 23.12 -5.19 2.20
CA ARG A 487 21.65 -5.22 2.24
C ARG A 487 20.99 -3.84 2.12
N ALA A 488 21.56 -2.77 2.67
CA ALA A 488 20.91 -1.46 2.67
C ALA A 488 21.25 -0.57 1.47
N ASP A 489 22.43 -0.73 0.86
CA ASP A 489 22.76 -0.09 -0.42
C ASP A 489 21.89 -0.63 -1.57
N ASN A 490 21.25 -1.78 -1.37
CA ASN A 490 20.45 -2.41 -2.41
C ASN A 490 18.99 -1.92 -2.43
N LEU A 491 18.30 -1.71 -1.30
CA LEU A 491 16.84 -1.51 -1.36
C LEU A 491 16.41 -0.17 -1.95
N ALA A 492 16.94 0.96 -1.45
CA ALA A 492 16.59 2.28 -1.99
C ALA A 492 17.04 2.41 -3.45
N TRP A 493 18.24 1.92 -3.80
CA TRP A 493 18.71 1.92 -5.18
C TRP A 493 17.96 0.94 -6.08
N ARG A 494 17.52 -0.23 -5.59
CA ARG A 494 16.63 -1.13 -6.34
C ARG A 494 15.27 -0.48 -6.56
N LEU A 495 14.75 0.26 -5.59
CA LEU A 495 13.51 1.05 -5.74
C LEU A 495 13.69 2.18 -6.76
N VAL A 496 14.85 2.84 -6.81
CA VAL A 496 15.17 3.81 -7.87
C VAL A 496 15.31 3.10 -9.22
N ALA A 497 16.01 1.98 -9.29
CA ALA A 497 16.17 1.17 -10.49
C ALA A 497 14.82 0.66 -11.02
N GLN A 498 13.85 0.43 -10.13
CA GLN A 498 12.51 0.06 -10.54
C GLN A 498 11.85 1.14 -11.41
N LEU A 499 12.17 2.42 -11.18
CA LEU A 499 11.59 3.54 -11.92
C LEU A 499 12.12 3.60 -13.36
N SER A 500 13.27 2.98 -13.63
CA SER A 500 13.84 2.83 -14.97
C SER A 500 13.45 1.52 -15.67
N LEU A 501 12.71 0.63 -15.00
CA LEU A 501 12.29 -0.65 -15.59
C LEU A 501 11.30 -0.44 -16.73
N ASN A 502 11.69 -0.92 -17.91
CA ASN A 502 10.76 -1.12 -19.02
C ASN A 502 10.18 -2.54 -18.92
N PHE A 503 8.91 -2.66 -18.51
CA PHE A 503 8.25 -3.95 -18.26
C PHE A 503 8.21 -4.87 -19.49
N LEU A 504 8.19 -4.30 -20.70
CA LEU A 504 8.28 -5.07 -21.95
C LEU A 504 9.65 -5.78 -22.09
N SER A 505 10.68 -5.32 -21.39
CA SER A 505 12.00 -5.97 -21.34
C SER A 505 12.08 -7.09 -20.29
N LEU A 506 11.15 -7.17 -19.33
CA LEU A 506 11.09 -8.24 -18.32
C LEU A 506 10.67 -9.58 -18.93
N ALA A 507 9.86 -9.53 -19.98
CA ALA A 507 9.30 -10.69 -20.66
C ALA A 507 10.00 -11.01 -21.99
N LYS A 508 11.17 -10.38 -22.24
CA LYS A 508 12.00 -10.64 -23.42
C LYS A 508 12.73 -11.96 -23.25
N GLU A 509 12.71 -12.80 -24.28
CA GLU A 509 13.39 -14.10 -24.29
C GLU A 509 14.85 -13.98 -23.81
N GLY A 510 15.22 -14.83 -22.86
CA GLY A 510 16.58 -14.94 -22.32
C GLY A 510 16.86 -14.26 -20.97
N ARG A 511 15.97 -13.42 -20.43
CA ARG A 511 16.17 -12.80 -19.10
C ARG A 511 15.54 -13.54 -17.92
N GLY A 512 14.67 -14.52 -18.18
CA GLY A 512 14.01 -15.30 -17.13
C GLY A 512 13.01 -14.48 -16.30
N VAL A 513 12.57 -15.05 -15.17
CA VAL A 513 11.58 -14.45 -14.26
C VAL A 513 12.23 -13.56 -13.18
N ASP A 514 13.55 -13.68 -12.99
CA ASP A 514 14.31 -13.03 -11.92
C ASP A 514 14.08 -11.51 -11.82
N PRO A 515 14.01 -10.74 -12.93
CA PRO A 515 13.73 -9.31 -12.85
C PRO A 515 12.34 -8.99 -12.27
N LEU A 516 11.34 -9.85 -12.51
CA LEU A 516 10.00 -9.70 -11.94
C LEU A 516 10.00 -10.08 -10.46
N HIS A 517 10.70 -11.15 -10.07
CA HIS A 517 10.88 -11.51 -8.66
C HIS A 517 11.57 -10.39 -7.89
N ALA A 518 12.70 -9.91 -8.41
CA ALA A 518 13.46 -8.83 -7.81
C ALA A 518 12.65 -7.55 -7.61
N LEU A 519 11.66 -7.27 -8.48
CA LEU A 519 10.71 -6.18 -8.33
C LEU A 519 9.67 -6.47 -7.24
N LEU A 520 9.05 -7.66 -7.27
CA LEU A 520 8.02 -8.05 -6.31
C LEU A 520 8.56 -8.17 -4.89
N ASP A 521 9.79 -8.65 -4.72
CA ASP A 521 10.49 -8.76 -3.44
C ASP A 521 10.62 -7.39 -2.75
N LEU A 522 10.76 -6.28 -3.51
CA LEU A 522 10.79 -4.92 -2.94
C LEU A 522 9.54 -4.58 -2.12
N TYR A 523 8.40 -5.19 -2.47
CA TYR A 523 7.13 -5.00 -1.80
C TYR A 523 6.87 -6.11 -0.78
N ALA A 524 7.23 -7.35 -1.10
CA ALA A 524 7.08 -8.50 -0.22
C ALA A 524 7.87 -8.35 1.08
N ASP A 525 9.13 -7.89 1.01
CA ASP A 525 10.00 -7.68 2.17
C ASP A 525 9.44 -6.64 3.15
N ARG A 526 8.50 -5.81 2.70
CA ARG A 526 7.86 -4.75 3.48
C ARG A 526 6.42 -5.06 3.89
N GLY A 527 5.89 -6.19 3.44
CA GLY A 527 4.53 -6.61 3.69
C GLY A 527 4.45 -7.78 4.67
N ASP A 528 3.41 -8.56 4.52
CA ASP A 528 3.19 -9.78 5.27
C ASP A 528 4.20 -10.87 4.84
N PRO A 529 5.07 -11.37 5.75
CA PRO A 529 6.05 -12.41 5.42
C PRO A 529 5.41 -13.69 4.88
N SER A 530 4.15 -13.97 5.24
CA SER A 530 3.43 -15.14 4.73
C SER A 530 3.13 -15.05 3.23
N LEU A 531 3.08 -13.83 2.67
CA LEU A 531 2.83 -13.56 1.25
C LEU A 531 4.12 -13.49 0.44
N ALA A 532 5.30 -13.38 1.06
CA ALA A 532 6.57 -13.28 0.33
C ALA A 532 6.82 -14.50 -0.57
N ARG A 533 6.39 -15.70 -0.14
CA ARG A 533 6.44 -16.90 -0.99
C ARG A 533 5.63 -16.76 -2.29
N ASN A 534 4.58 -15.93 -2.30
CA ASN A 534 3.71 -15.77 -3.47
C ASN A 534 4.47 -15.17 -4.66
N VAL A 535 5.57 -14.44 -4.43
CA VAL A 535 6.47 -13.95 -5.49
C VAL A 535 6.97 -15.10 -6.35
N HIS A 536 7.46 -16.15 -5.69
CA HIS A 536 8.09 -17.31 -6.30
C HIS A 536 7.08 -18.28 -6.92
N SER A 537 5.77 -18.04 -6.74
CA SER A 537 4.74 -18.80 -7.45
C SER A 537 4.75 -18.55 -8.96
N ILE A 538 5.23 -17.39 -9.40
CA ILE A 538 5.39 -17.10 -10.83
C ILE A 538 6.72 -17.70 -11.26
N THR A 539 6.70 -18.82 -11.97
CA THR A 539 7.93 -19.54 -12.34
C THR A 539 8.50 -19.08 -13.67
N ARG A 540 7.66 -18.51 -14.53
CA ARG A 540 8.04 -18.05 -15.87
C ARG A 540 7.13 -16.92 -16.33
N ILE A 541 7.72 -16.01 -17.10
CA ILE A 541 7.01 -14.96 -17.84
C ILE A 541 7.41 -15.02 -19.30
N ASP A 542 6.42 -15.04 -20.19
CA ASP A 542 6.64 -14.93 -21.64
C ASP A 542 5.93 -13.69 -22.17
N SER A 543 6.46 -13.08 -23.22
CA SER A 543 5.72 -12.07 -23.98
C SER A 543 5.81 -12.30 -25.47
N ARG A 544 4.74 -11.93 -26.18
CA ARG A 544 4.72 -11.92 -27.63
C ARG A 544 3.89 -10.75 -28.16
N PRO A 545 4.26 -10.18 -29.32
CA PRO A 545 3.41 -9.19 -29.99
C PRO A 545 2.12 -9.87 -30.49
N VAL A 546 1.00 -9.19 -30.34
CA VAL A 546 -0.32 -9.65 -30.82
C VAL A 546 -1.03 -8.48 -31.50
N ILE A 547 -1.80 -8.80 -32.55
CA ILE A 547 -2.74 -7.86 -33.18
C ILE A 547 -4.14 -8.38 -32.90
N GLU A 548 -5.00 -7.54 -32.36
CA GLU A 548 -6.35 -7.93 -31.97
C GLU A 548 -7.35 -6.81 -32.21
N ARG A 549 -8.62 -7.19 -32.42
CA ARG A 549 -9.71 -6.25 -32.51
C ARG A 549 -9.91 -5.57 -31.15
N LEU A 550 -9.86 -4.24 -31.15
CA LEU A 550 -10.17 -3.45 -29.96
C LEU A 550 -11.68 -3.47 -29.73
N LYS A 551 -12.10 -3.80 -28.51
CA LYS A 551 -13.50 -3.73 -28.06
C LYS A 551 -13.87 -2.29 -27.70
N ILE A 552 -13.77 -1.38 -28.67
CA ILE A 552 -14.12 0.03 -28.54
C ILE A 552 -15.35 0.28 -29.43
N ASP A 553 -16.26 1.14 -28.97
CA ASP A 553 -17.41 1.55 -29.77
C ASP A 553 -16.97 2.26 -31.04
N GLY A 554 -17.63 1.95 -32.16
CA GLY A 554 -17.35 2.52 -33.47
C GLY A 554 -16.88 1.48 -34.51
N PRO A 555 -16.15 1.90 -35.55
CA PRO A 555 -15.71 1.00 -36.61
C PRO A 555 -14.75 -0.08 -36.08
N MET A 556 -14.66 -1.21 -36.80
CA MET A 556 -13.78 -2.30 -36.41
C MET A 556 -12.32 -1.87 -36.50
N CYS A 557 -11.68 -1.64 -35.35
CA CYS A 557 -10.28 -1.25 -35.25
C CYS A 557 -9.42 -2.40 -34.72
N PHE A 558 -8.24 -2.60 -35.33
CA PHE A 558 -7.21 -3.51 -34.83
C PHE A 558 -6.10 -2.72 -34.17
N GLY A 559 -5.74 -3.11 -32.94
CA GLY A 559 -4.60 -2.56 -32.23
C GLY A 559 -3.41 -3.50 -32.32
N ARG A 560 -2.20 -2.94 -32.22
CA ARG A 560 -0.99 -3.72 -31.91
C ARG A 560 -0.79 -3.70 -30.40
N GLY A 561 -0.63 -4.86 -29.80
CA GLY A 561 -0.40 -5.00 -28.36
C GLY A 561 0.65 -6.04 -28.04
N THR A 562 0.85 -6.24 -26.75
CA THR A 562 1.71 -7.29 -26.20
C THR A 562 0.85 -8.22 -25.34
N GLU A 563 0.90 -9.51 -25.63
CA GLU A 563 0.41 -10.53 -24.71
C GLU A 563 1.52 -10.91 -23.75
N VAL A 564 1.23 -10.87 -22.45
CA VAL A 564 2.11 -11.33 -21.36
C VAL A 564 1.50 -12.56 -20.73
N THR A 565 2.23 -13.68 -20.73
CA THR A 565 1.80 -14.93 -20.12
C THR A 565 2.59 -15.17 -18.84
N LEU A 566 1.89 -15.24 -17.71
CA LEU A 566 2.44 -15.57 -16.39
C LEU A 566 2.18 -17.04 -16.09
N HIS A 567 3.23 -17.84 -15.93
CA HIS A 567 3.13 -19.23 -15.52
C HIS A 567 3.15 -19.30 -14.00
N VAL A 568 2.08 -19.81 -13.42
CA VAL A 568 1.87 -19.86 -11.98
C VAL A 568 1.89 -21.31 -11.49
N ASP A 569 2.81 -21.58 -10.58
CA ASP A 569 2.87 -22.80 -9.77
C ASP A 569 1.94 -22.66 -8.57
N GLN A 570 0.88 -23.45 -8.57
CA GLN A 570 -0.20 -23.40 -7.59
C GLN A 570 0.20 -24.02 -6.24
N SER A 571 1.25 -24.85 -6.21
CA SER A 571 1.69 -25.53 -4.98
C SER A 571 2.26 -24.55 -3.94
N VAL A 572 2.86 -23.46 -4.41
CA VAL A 572 3.42 -22.38 -3.57
C VAL A 572 2.30 -21.54 -2.93
N LEU A 573 1.14 -21.46 -3.58
CA LEU A 573 -0.01 -20.64 -3.20
C LEU A 573 -1.03 -21.39 -2.34
N ALA A 574 -0.61 -22.42 -1.61
CA ALA A 574 -1.49 -23.15 -0.70
C ALA A 574 -2.20 -22.20 0.29
N GLY A 575 -3.54 -22.24 0.29
CA GLY A 575 -4.41 -21.39 1.12
C GLY A 575 -4.51 -19.93 0.65
N GLN A 576 -3.98 -19.59 -0.53
CA GLN A 576 -4.01 -18.27 -1.14
C GLN A 576 -4.63 -18.34 -2.54
N SER A 577 -4.91 -17.18 -3.13
CA SER A 577 -5.55 -17.12 -4.45
C SER A 577 -4.48 -17.36 -5.51
N THR A 578 -4.78 -18.26 -6.46
CA THR A 578 -3.89 -18.56 -7.58
C THR A 578 -3.92 -17.50 -8.66
N LEU A 579 -4.96 -16.65 -8.66
CA LEU A 579 -5.22 -15.67 -9.70
C LEU A 579 -5.10 -14.20 -9.22
N LEU A 580 -5.14 -13.91 -7.92
CA LEU A 580 -5.14 -12.53 -7.43
C LEU A 580 -3.88 -11.77 -7.81
N LEU A 581 -2.69 -12.30 -7.51
CA LEU A 581 -1.44 -11.62 -7.83
C LEU A 581 -1.30 -11.38 -9.35
N SER A 582 -1.69 -12.35 -10.18
CA SER A 582 -1.62 -12.20 -11.62
C SER A 582 -2.65 -11.22 -12.18
N ALA A 583 -3.83 -11.12 -11.56
CA ALA A 583 -4.83 -10.10 -11.85
C ALA A 583 -4.30 -8.69 -11.58
N LEU A 584 -3.63 -8.49 -10.45
CA LEU A 584 -3.02 -7.21 -10.08
C LEU A 584 -1.85 -6.86 -11.01
N LEU A 585 -1.02 -7.84 -11.37
CA LEU A 585 0.04 -7.67 -12.36
C LEU A 585 -0.52 -7.32 -13.74
N ALA A 586 -1.67 -7.87 -14.13
CA ALA A 586 -2.32 -7.49 -15.38
C ALA A 586 -2.66 -5.99 -15.41
N ARG A 587 -3.11 -5.43 -14.28
CA ARG A 587 -3.39 -4.00 -14.14
C ARG A 587 -2.13 -3.16 -14.10
N LEU A 588 -1.05 -3.65 -13.50
CA LEU A 588 0.26 -3.01 -13.56
C LEU A 588 0.75 -2.92 -15.01
N PHE A 589 0.81 -4.04 -15.74
CA PHE A 589 1.31 -4.06 -17.12
C PHE A 589 0.49 -3.18 -18.06
N ALA A 590 -0.83 -3.11 -17.86
CA ALA A 590 -1.71 -2.23 -18.62
C ALA A 590 -1.32 -0.74 -18.50
N ARG A 591 -0.88 -0.28 -17.32
CA ARG A 591 -0.45 1.12 -17.11
C ARG A 591 0.90 1.45 -17.78
N HIS A 592 1.67 0.43 -18.14
CA HIS A 592 2.92 0.60 -18.88
C HIS A 592 2.74 0.55 -20.40
N ALA A 593 1.55 0.19 -20.87
CA ALA A 593 1.23 0.22 -22.29
C ALA A 593 1.08 1.66 -22.79
N GLY A 594 1.69 1.98 -23.94
CA GLY A 594 1.50 3.27 -24.60
C GLY A 594 0.07 3.45 -25.09
N ILE A 595 -0.38 4.70 -25.23
CA ILE A 595 -1.77 5.06 -25.62
C ILE A 595 -2.25 4.41 -26.93
N ASN A 596 -1.33 4.14 -27.86
CA ASN A 596 -1.62 3.52 -29.16
C ASN A 596 -1.55 1.99 -29.15
N GLY A 597 -1.36 1.38 -27.98
CA GLY A 597 -1.25 -0.07 -27.84
C GLY A 597 -2.16 -0.60 -26.74
N PHE A 598 -2.17 -1.91 -26.59
CA PHE A 598 -2.84 -2.59 -25.49
C PHE A 598 -1.93 -3.65 -24.89
N VAL A 599 -2.20 -4.01 -23.65
CA VAL A 599 -1.63 -5.22 -23.04
C VAL A 599 -2.77 -6.19 -22.72
N ARG A 600 -2.51 -7.47 -23.02
CA ARG A 600 -3.34 -8.57 -22.57
C ARG A 600 -2.48 -9.46 -21.69
N THR A 601 -2.96 -9.75 -20.48
CA THR A 601 -2.28 -10.69 -19.60
C THR A 601 -3.04 -12.00 -19.58
N ARG A 602 -2.30 -13.11 -19.53
CA ARG A 602 -2.83 -14.45 -19.37
C ARG A 602 -2.11 -15.13 -18.22
N THR A 603 -2.85 -15.86 -17.41
CA THR A 603 -2.28 -16.72 -16.37
C THR A 603 -2.38 -18.16 -16.81
N ARG A 604 -1.24 -18.85 -16.89
CA ARG A 604 -1.17 -20.28 -17.13
C ARG A 604 -0.92 -21.00 -15.82
N LEU A 605 -1.92 -21.73 -15.36
CA LEU A 605 -1.86 -22.55 -14.15
C LEU A 605 -1.16 -23.87 -14.49
N LEU A 606 0.00 -24.14 -13.89
CA LEU A 606 0.86 -25.25 -14.29
C LEU A 606 0.28 -26.63 -13.95
N GLN A 607 -0.28 -26.81 -12.75
CA GLN A 607 -0.88 -28.09 -12.35
C GLN A 607 -2.20 -28.35 -13.05
N LYS A 608 -3.06 -27.33 -13.15
CA LYS A 608 -4.36 -27.43 -13.85
C LYS A 608 -4.25 -27.42 -15.37
N GLN A 609 -3.08 -27.07 -15.91
CA GLN A 609 -2.82 -26.86 -17.35
C GLN A 609 -3.87 -25.97 -18.02
N GLU A 610 -4.27 -24.92 -17.31
CA GLU A 610 -5.36 -24.04 -17.72
C GLU A 610 -4.85 -22.62 -17.96
N ASP A 611 -5.35 -22.01 -19.04
CA ASP A 611 -5.14 -20.61 -19.35
C ASP A 611 -6.34 -19.77 -18.91
N VAL A 612 -6.08 -18.81 -18.02
CA VAL A 612 -7.05 -17.81 -17.56
C VAL A 612 -6.70 -16.46 -18.19
N PRO A 613 -7.51 -15.94 -19.14
CA PRO A 613 -7.26 -14.64 -19.74
C PRO A 613 -7.76 -13.51 -18.84
N TRP A 614 -6.96 -12.46 -18.70
CA TRP A 614 -7.40 -11.20 -18.08
C TRP A 614 -7.92 -10.23 -19.15
N PRO A 615 -8.87 -9.33 -18.81
CA PRO A 615 -9.41 -8.37 -19.76
C PRO A 615 -8.31 -7.55 -20.46
N MET A 616 -8.40 -7.48 -21.80
CA MET A 616 -7.54 -6.60 -22.60
C MET A 616 -7.73 -5.17 -22.12
N THR A 617 -6.64 -4.51 -21.76
CA THR A 617 -6.68 -3.12 -21.29
C THR A 617 -5.88 -2.25 -22.25
N PRO A 618 -6.52 -1.26 -22.91
CA PRO A 618 -5.82 -0.25 -23.69
C PRO A 618 -4.81 0.51 -22.83
N GLY A 619 -3.69 0.91 -23.42
CA GLY A 619 -2.72 1.74 -22.72
C GLY A 619 -3.28 3.13 -22.45
N ASN A 620 -2.93 3.67 -21.28
CA ASN A 620 -3.33 5.01 -20.84
C ASN A 620 -2.14 5.95 -20.66
N ARG A 621 -0.93 5.53 -21.07
CA ARG A 621 0.27 6.36 -21.00
C ARG A 621 0.33 7.28 -22.22
N TYR A 622 0.18 8.58 -21.98
CA TYR A 622 0.41 9.61 -23.00
C TYR A 622 1.82 9.46 -23.59
N LEU A 623 1.92 9.62 -24.92
CA LEU A 623 3.21 9.74 -25.59
C LEU A 623 3.84 11.05 -25.10
N ILE A 624 5.00 10.94 -24.45
CA ILE A 624 5.86 12.08 -24.13
C ILE A 624 6.63 12.46 -25.39
#